data_AF-A0A0G1ZBD8-F1
#
_entry.id   AF-A0A0G1ZBD8-F1
#
_cell.length_a   1.000
_cell.length_b   1.000
_cell.length_c   1.000
_cell.angle_alpha   90.00
_cell.angle_beta   90.00
_cell.angle_gamma   90.00
#
_symmetry.space_group_name_H-M   'P 1'
#
loop_
_entity.id
_entity.type
_entity.pdbx_description
1 polymer ?
#
loop_
_entity_poly.entity_id
_entity_poly.type
_entity_poly.pdbx_seq_one_letter_code
_entity_poly.pdbx_strand_id
1 'polypeptide(L)'
;MVSMRHVVGLLLGALITIYATSADAKRSEEVKQRDEIERIAEEQKKYEECVLETQIIAGTYFADQTARSGRTSDIDEYLFLIYLRTTKFDGKCFAHKDPQAAERRKMTLPQYTIGGVHPVFKERLVRLCKKLETEGFLCGITSPFRDDYRQKISEGFRAGNCNSYHGGSCRTKGWGDGRAVDMVNISSITATKKERVANNIKLWARIDELEKEFLIYRPMPDRDPMHIQPRGTLEAVAGLREEMQKSVEVEKRKEDVSGHGKKKRHIKKKTKKR
;
A
#
# COMPACT_ATOMS: atom_id res chain seq x y z
N MET A 1 -3.93 -58.21 56.10
CA MET A 1 -4.36 -58.47 54.70
C MET A 1 -5.23 -57.31 54.26
N VAL A 2 -4.76 -56.47 53.32
CA VAL A 2 -5.63 -55.44 52.72
C VAL A 2 -6.64 -56.18 51.86
N SER A 3 -7.93 -55.97 52.13
CA SER A 3 -9.01 -56.62 51.37
C SER A 3 -8.90 -56.25 49.90
N MET A 4 -8.92 -57.26 49.02
CA MET A 4 -8.88 -57.09 47.56
C MET A 4 -9.98 -56.14 47.06
N ARG A 5 -11.11 -56.03 47.78
CA ARG A 5 -12.18 -55.06 47.52
C ARG A 5 -11.75 -53.60 47.70
N HIS A 6 -10.88 -53.31 48.67
CA HIS A 6 -10.38 -51.94 48.91
C HIS A 6 -9.39 -51.51 47.82
N VAL A 7 -8.54 -52.43 47.34
CA VAL A 7 -7.59 -52.14 46.26
C VAL A 7 -8.32 -51.90 44.94
N VAL A 8 -9.34 -52.72 44.63
CA VAL A 8 -10.17 -52.53 43.43
C VAL A 8 -10.96 -51.22 43.47
N GLY A 9 -11.53 -50.85 44.63
CA GLY A 9 -12.24 -49.57 44.79
C GLY A 9 -11.35 -48.34 44.56
N LEU A 10 -10.12 -48.37 45.08
CA LEU A 10 -9.15 -47.27 44.88
C LEU A 10 -8.69 -47.16 43.41
N LEU A 11 -8.43 -48.29 42.75
CA LEU A 11 -8.03 -48.30 41.33
C LEU A 11 -9.17 -47.82 40.42
N LEU A 12 -10.41 -48.24 40.70
CA LEU A 12 -11.58 -47.81 39.93
C LEU A 12 -11.86 -46.32 40.12
N GLY A 13 -11.75 -45.81 41.35
CA GLY A 13 -11.87 -44.38 41.64
C GLY A 13 -10.82 -43.53 40.91
N ALA A 14 -9.55 -43.97 40.93
CA ALA A 14 -8.46 -43.28 40.22
C ALA A 14 -8.68 -43.26 38.70
N LEU A 15 -9.13 -44.38 38.10
CA LEU A 15 -9.46 -44.46 36.67
C LEU A 15 -10.59 -43.52 36.26
N ILE A 16 -11.65 -43.41 37.09
CA ILE A 16 -12.77 -42.49 36.82
C ILE A 16 -12.30 -41.03 36.88
N THR A 17 -11.48 -40.66 37.87
CA THR A 17 -10.95 -39.29 37.97
C THR A 17 -10.03 -38.95 36.80
N ILE A 18 -9.16 -39.87 36.36
CA ILE A 18 -8.29 -39.66 35.19
C ILE A 18 -9.13 -39.48 33.91
N TYR A 19 -10.18 -40.29 33.72
CA TYR A 19 -11.05 -40.17 32.56
C TYR A 19 -11.86 -38.87 32.55
N ALA A 20 -12.42 -38.47 33.70
CA ALA A 20 -13.17 -37.22 33.84
C ALA A 20 -12.29 -35.99 33.55
N THR A 21 -11.09 -35.93 34.14
CA THR A 21 -10.13 -34.85 33.89
C THR A 21 -9.65 -34.81 32.43
N SER A 22 -9.46 -35.96 31.79
CA SER A 22 -9.16 -36.04 30.36
C SER A 22 -10.31 -35.56 29.48
N ALA A 23 -11.56 -35.87 29.84
CA ALA A 23 -12.74 -35.43 29.11
C ALA A 23 -12.97 -33.92 29.25
N ASP A 24 -12.77 -33.37 30.45
CA ASP A 24 -12.87 -31.94 30.72
C ASP A 24 -11.77 -31.15 29.98
N ALA A 25 -10.54 -31.65 29.96
CA ALA A 25 -9.44 -31.05 29.21
C ALA A 25 -9.73 -31.05 27.69
N LYS A 26 -10.23 -32.16 27.16
CA LYS A 26 -10.62 -32.26 25.74
C LYS A 26 -11.76 -31.30 25.41
N ARG A 27 -12.79 -31.23 26.25
CA ARG A 27 -13.91 -30.29 26.09
C ARG A 27 -13.44 -28.83 26.16
N SER A 28 -12.51 -28.51 27.06
CA SER A 28 -11.92 -27.17 27.14
C SER A 28 -11.17 -26.79 25.86
N GLU A 29 -10.42 -27.73 25.28
CA GLU A 29 -9.70 -27.50 24.03
C GLU A 29 -10.64 -27.34 22.83
N GLU A 30 -11.69 -28.16 22.74
CA GLU A 30 -12.73 -28.04 21.71
C GLU A 30 -13.45 -26.68 21.77
N VAL A 31 -13.75 -26.18 22.98
CA VAL A 31 -14.34 -24.84 23.15
C VAL A 31 -13.38 -23.75 22.66
N LYS A 32 -12.09 -23.80 23.02
CA LYS A 32 -11.10 -22.82 22.54
C LYS A 32 -10.97 -22.81 21.02
N GLN A 33 -10.93 -23.99 20.40
CA GLN A 33 -10.86 -24.12 18.94
C GLN A 33 -12.11 -23.54 18.28
N ARG A 34 -13.30 -23.80 18.84
CA ARG A 34 -14.54 -23.23 18.33
C ARG A 34 -14.54 -21.70 18.42
N ASP A 35 -14.16 -21.15 19.56
CA ASP A 35 -14.10 -19.71 19.79
C ASP A 35 -13.09 -19.04 18.85
N GLU A 36 -11.95 -19.70 18.58
CA GLU A 36 -10.98 -19.22 17.60
C GLU A 36 -11.52 -19.24 16.17
N ILE A 37 -12.22 -20.30 15.76
CA ILE A 37 -12.87 -20.39 14.44
C ILE A 37 -13.90 -19.29 14.28
N GLU A 38 -14.74 -19.06 15.28
CA GLU A 38 -15.77 -18.02 15.27
C GLU A 38 -15.13 -16.62 15.15
N ARG A 39 -14.07 -16.36 15.91
CA ARG A 39 -13.30 -15.10 15.82
C ARG A 39 -12.69 -14.89 14.44
N ILE A 40 -12.11 -15.92 13.83
CA ILE A 40 -11.54 -15.86 12.48
C ILE A 40 -12.63 -15.57 11.45
N ALA A 41 -13.78 -16.23 11.57
CA ALA A 41 -14.93 -16.02 10.68
C ALA A 41 -15.48 -14.59 10.80
N GLU A 42 -15.59 -14.05 12.03
CA GLU A 42 -16.03 -12.67 12.26
C GLU A 42 -15.05 -11.64 11.67
N GLU A 43 -13.74 -11.86 11.83
CA GLU A 43 -12.72 -10.98 11.24
C GLU A 43 -12.75 -11.03 9.70
N GLN A 44 -12.97 -12.21 9.12
CA GLN A 44 -13.11 -12.37 7.67
C GLN A 44 -14.35 -11.65 7.14
N LYS A 45 -15.49 -11.76 7.83
CA LYS A 45 -16.71 -11.02 7.50
C LYS A 45 -16.48 -9.50 7.49
N LYS A 46 -15.82 -8.96 8.52
CA LYS A 46 -15.46 -7.53 8.59
C LYS A 46 -14.56 -7.09 7.43
N TYR A 47 -13.64 -7.96 7.00
CA TYR A 47 -12.80 -7.69 5.84
C TYR A 47 -13.64 -7.64 4.55
N GLU A 48 -14.53 -8.59 4.32
CA GLU A 48 -15.41 -8.64 3.15
C GLU A 48 -16.34 -7.43 3.08
N GLU A 49 -16.94 -7.04 4.20
CA GLU A 49 -17.75 -5.81 4.31
C GLU A 49 -16.91 -4.58 3.92
N CYS A 50 -15.65 -4.50 4.36
CA CYS A 50 -14.77 -3.39 4.00
C CYS A 50 -14.37 -3.39 2.52
N VAL A 51 -14.22 -4.57 1.91
CA VAL A 51 -13.97 -4.69 0.46
C VAL A 51 -15.17 -4.12 -0.30
N LEU A 52 -16.39 -4.47 0.09
CA LEU A 52 -17.61 -3.93 -0.52
C LEU A 52 -17.69 -2.40 -0.37
N GLU A 53 -17.45 -1.85 0.83
CA GLU A 53 -17.44 -0.39 1.05
C GLU A 53 -16.41 0.31 0.14
N THR A 54 -15.21 -0.26 0.02
CA THR A 54 -14.15 0.26 -0.85
C THR A 54 -14.57 0.22 -2.32
N GLN A 55 -15.19 -0.89 -2.76
CA GLN A 55 -15.68 -1.06 -4.13
C GLN A 55 -16.82 -0.11 -4.47
N ILE A 56 -17.73 0.16 -3.53
CA ILE A 56 -18.81 1.15 -3.71
C ILE A 56 -18.20 2.53 -3.94
N ILE A 57 -17.23 2.95 -3.11
CA ILE A 57 -16.53 4.23 -3.29
C ILE A 57 -15.87 4.28 -4.67
N ALA A 58 -15.18 3.22 -5.10
CA ALA A 58 -14.58 3.16 -6.42
C ALA A 58 -15.62 3.25 -7.55
N GLY A 59 -16.74 2.53 -7.44
CA GLY A 59 -17.84 2.56 -8.41
C GLY A 59 -18.45 3.95 -8.56
N THR A 60 -18.67 4.66 -7.44
CA THR A 60 -19.19 6.04 -7.48
C THR A 60 -18.24 7.00 -8.21
N TYR A 61 -16.92 6.80 -8.07
CA TYR A 61 -15.94 7.60 -8.80
C TYR A 61 -15.98 7.35 -10.31
N PHE A 62 -16.01 6.08 -10.74
CA PHE A 62 -16.04 5.77 -12.17
C PHE A 62 -17.32 6.28 -12.84
N ALA A 63 -18.44 6.32 -12.12
CA ALA A 63 -19.69 6.92 -12.59
C ALA A 63 -19.61 8.47 -12.72
N ASP A 64 -18.84 9.17 -11.88
CA ASP A 64 -18.64 10.64 -11.99
C ASP A 64 -17.59 11.02 -13.06
N GLN A 65 -16.58 10.17 -13.30
CA GLN A 65 -15.52 10.41 -14.29
C GLN A 65 -16.02 10.36 -15.74
N THR A 66 -16.97 9.47 -16.06
CA THR A 66 -17.60 9.46 -17.39
C THR A 66 -18.30 10.78 -17.72
N ALA A 67 -18.62 11.60 -16.71
CA ALA A 67 -19.19 12.94 -16.88
C ALA A 67 -18.16 14.08 -16.95
N ARG A 68 -16.87 13.84 -16.65
CA ARG A 68 -15.86 14.91 -16.41
C ARG A 68 -14.46 14.53 -16.91
N SER A 69 -14.26 14.39 -18.22
CA SER A 69 -12.92 14.17 -18.79
C SER A 69 -12.03 15.43 -18.70
N GLY A 70 -10.77 15.28 -18.29
CA GLY A 70 -9.70 16.26 -18.55
C GLY A 70 -9.08 17.05 -17.38
N ARG A 71 -9.01 16.53 -16.14
CA ARG A 71 -8.48 17.31 -14.99
C ARG A 71 -7.32 16.70 -14.18
N THR A 72 -6.78 15.54 -14.53
CA THR A 72 -5.70 14.88 -13.75
C THR A 72 -4.53 14.46 -14.65
N SER A 73 -3.31 14.50 -14.11
CA SER A 73 -2.12 13.98 -14.83
C SER A 73 -2.13 12.44 -14.87
N ASP A 74 -1.44 11.83 -15.84
CA ASP A 74 -1.30 10.37 -15.95
C ASP A 74 -0.73 9.73 -14.65
N ILE A 75 0.12 10.47 -13.94
CA ILE A 75 0.69 10.07 -12.63
C ILE A 75 -0.41 10.01 -11.56
N ASP A 76 -1.25 11.05 -11.50
CA ASP A 76 -2.33 11.12 -10.52
C ASP A 76 -3.37 10.05 -10.79
N GLU A 77 -3.71 9.83 -12.06
CA GLU A 77 -4.65 8.80 -12.46
C GLU A 77 -4.13 7.40 -12.10
N TYR A 78 -2.88 7.07 -12.44
CA TYR A 78 -2.30 5.77 -12.11
C TYR A 78 -2.28 5.52 -10.59
N LEU A 79 -1.82 6.49 -9.79
CA LEU A 79 -1.81 6.35 -8.33
C LEU A 79 -3.21 6.30 -7.75
N PHE A 80 -4.16 7.02 -8.34
CA PHE A 80 -5.55 6.97 -7.89
C PHE A 80 -6.20 5.63 -8.20
N LEU A 81 -5.92 5.03 -9.36
CA LEU A 81 -6.37 3.67 -9.67
C LEU A 81 -5.82 2.66 -8.66
N ILE A 82 -4.54 2.76 -8.29
CA ILE A 82 -3.93 1.96 -7.21
C ILE A 82 -4.70 2.16 -5.90
N TYR A 83 -4.96 3.42 -5.52
CA TYR A 83 -5.71 3.75 -4.32
C TYR A 83 -7.12 3.14 -4.34
N LEU A 84 -7.85 3.23 -5.45
CA LEU A 84 -9.23 2.76 -5.58
C LEU A 84 -9.35 1.24 -5.44
N ARG A 85 -8.40 0.49 -5.99
CA ARG A 85 -8.41 -0.99 -5.89
C ARG A 85 -7.96 -1.52 -4.52
N THR A 86 -7.55 -0.65 -3.60
CA THR A 86 -6.98 -1.06 -2.31
C THR A 86 -8.01 -1.04 -1.19
N THR A 87 -8.28 -2.20 -0.61
CA THR A 87 -9.10 -2.35 0.60
C THR A 87 -8.49 -1.60 1.79
N LYS A 88 -9.30 -0.75 2.44
CA LYS A 88 -8.88 0.10 3.57
C LYS A 88 -9.08 -0.60 4.93
N PHE A 89 -8.47 -1.77 5.10
CA PHE A 89 -8.68 -2.62 6.27
C PHE A 89 -7.39 -2.85 7.08
N ASP A 90 -7.44 -2.51 8.37
CA ASP A 90 -6.42 -2.84 9.36
C ASP A 90 -7.10 -3.16 10.70
N GLY A 91 -7.59 -4.40 10.82
CA GLY A 91 -8.45 -4.88 11.90
C GLY A 91 -9.88 -4.34 11.88
N LYS A 92 -10.10 -3.18 11.24
CA LYS A 92 -11.40 -2.56 10.97
C LYS A 92 -11.36 -1.79 9.66
N CYS A 93 -12.54 -1.43 9.16
CA CYS A 93 -12.66 -0.67 7.92
C CYS A 93 -12.48 0.83 8.13
N PHE A 94 -11.75 1.45 7.20
CA PHE A 94 -11.47 2.88 7.20
C PHE A 94 -11.83 3.58 5.89
N ALA A 95 -12.58 2.91 5.00
CA ALA A 95 -12.85 3.38 3.66
C ALA A 95 -13.62 4.72 3.64
N HIS A 96 -14.55 4.94 4.56
CA HIS A 96 -15.29 6.21 4.71
C HIS A 96 -14.46 7.47 5.02
N LYS A 97 -13.25 7.33 5.59
CA LYS A 97 -12.57 8.48 6.19
C LYS A 97 -11.99 9.46 5.16
N ASP A 98 -11.46 8.96 4.05
CA ASP A 98 -10.91 9.79 2.99
C ASP A 98 -12.02 10.56 2.24
N PRO A 99 -13.17 9.95 1.88
CA PRO A 99 -14.35 10.66 1.38
C PRO A 99 -14.83 11.79 2.31
N GLN A 100 -14.96 11.53 3.61
CA GLN A 100 -15.39 12.56 4.56
C GLN A 100 -14.42 13.75 4.62
N ALA A 101 -13.11 13.49 4.55
CA ALA A 101 -12.11 14.56 4.54
C ALA A 101 -12.10 15.34 3.21
N ALA A 102 -12.26 14.65 2.09
CA ALA A 102 -12.39 15.27 0.77
C ALA A 102 -13.62 16.20 0.70
N GLU A 103 -14.77 15.72 1.18
CA GLU A 103 -16.01 16.50 1.26
C GLU A 103 -15.82 17.75 2.12
N ARG A 104 -15.23 17.60 3.31
CA ARG A 104 -14.93 18.73 4.21
C ARG A 104 -14.05 19.79 3.55
N ARG A 105 -13.11 19.37 2.71
CA ARG A 105 -12.20 20.26 1.96
C ARG A 105 -12.81 20.79 0.65
N LYS A 106 -14.03 20.37 0.30
CA LYS A 106 -14.70 20.67 -0.98
C LYS A 106 -13.84 20.25 -2.18
N MET A 107 -13.17 19.11 -2.05
CA MET A 107 -12.30 18.52 -3.07
C MET A 107 -12.93 17.22 -3.57
N THR A 108 -12.64 16.87 -4.82
CA THR A 108 -12.91 15.49 -5.26
C THR A 108 -11.99 14.51 -4.52
N LEU A 109 -12.39 13.25 -4.42
CA LEU A 109 -11.57 12.22 -3.79
C LEU A 109 -10.14 12.13 -4.34
N PRO A 110 -9.87 12.14 -5.67
CA PRO A 110 -8.50 12.13 -6.19
C PRO A 110 -7.73 13.42 -5.86
N GLN A 111 -8.39 14.58 -5.89
CA GLN A 111 -7.74 15.86 -5.52
C GLN A 111 -7.30 15.88 -4.06
N TYR A 112 -8.12 15.34 -3.15
CA TYR A 112 -7.77 15.23 -1.75
C TYR A 112 -6.65 14.21 -1.54
N THR A 113 -6.87 12.96 -2.00
CA THR A 113 -5.99 11.81 -1.69
C THR A 113 -4.65 11.87 -2.40
N ILE A 114 -4.65 11.97 -3.73
CA ILE A 114 -3.43 11.93 -4.55
C ILE A 114 -2.90 13.35 -4.80
N GLY A 115 -3.80 14.32 -5.00
CA GLY A 115 -3.41 15.72 -5.15
C GLY A 115 -2.68 16.28 -3.93
N GLY A 116 -2.95 15.75 -2.73
CA GLY A 116 -2.26 16.12 -1.50
C GLY A 116 -0.84 15.57 -1.35
N VAL A 117 -0.45 14.54 -2.12
CA VAL A 117 0.89 13.93 -2.06
C VAL A 117 1.89 14.79 -2.86
N HIS A 118 3.08 14.98 -2.31
CA HIS A 118 4.12 15.82 -2.92
C HIS A 118 4.47 15.33 -4.35
N PRO A 119 4.54 16.21 -5.37
CA PRO A 119 4.71 15.82 -6.78
C PRO A 119 5.91 14.91 -7.05
N VAL A 120 7.07 15.26 -6.51
CA VAL A 120 8.31 14.45 -6.65
C VAL A 120 8.16 13.07 -5.99
N PHE A 121 7.40 12.98 -4.89
CA PHE A 121 7.17 11.70 -4.25
C PHE A 121 6.23 10.83 -5.09
N LYS A 122 5.17 11.40 -5.68
CA LYS A 122 4.28 10.68 -6.60
C LYS A 122 5.03 10.02 -7.76
N GLU A 123 5.95 10.73 -8.39
CA GLU A 123 6.75 10.17 -9.49
C GLU A 123 7.56 8.94 -9.07
N ARG A 124 8.15 8.98 -7.88
CA ARG A 124 8.88 7.84 -7.32
C ARG A 124 7.95 6.68 -6.97
N LEU A 125 6.78 6.97 -6.41
CA LEU A 125 5.76 5.96 -6.13
C LEU A 125 5.33 5.26 -7.42
N VAL A 126 5.10 6.00 -8.52
CA VAL A 126 4.77 5.39 -9.82
C VAL A 126 5.89 4.45 -10.29
N ARG A 127 7.15 4.91 -10.23
CA ARG A 127 8.30 4.10 -10.66
C ARG A 127 8.47 2.85 -9.79
N LEU A 128 8.34 2.98 -8.47
CA LEU A 128 8.40 1.87 -7.51
C LEU A 128 7.26 0.87 -7.76
N CYS A 129 6.02 1.34 -7.88
CA CYS A 129 4.86 0.49 -8.13
C CYS A 129 5.00 -0.28 -9.44
N LYS A 130 5.41 0.38 -10.53
CA LYS A 130 5.65 -0.29 -11.81
C LYS A 130 6.72 -1.38 -11.70
N LYS A 131 7.82 -1.11 -11.00
CA LYS A 131 8.89 -2.09 -10.76
C LYS A 131 8.36 -3.30 -9.99
N LEU A 132 7.64 -3.07 -8.90
CA LEU A 132 7.04 -4.12 -8.09
C LEU A 132 5.99 -4.93 -8.88
N GLU A 133 5.18 -4.28 -9.71
CA GLU A 133 4.21 -4.95 -10.59
C GLU A 133 4.89 -5.86 -11.62
N THR A 134 6.04 -5.47 -12.18
CA THR A 134 6.83 -6.38 -13.05
C THR A 134 7.37 -7.61 -12.32
N GLU A 135 7.41 -7.58 -10.99
CA GLU A 135 7.87 -8.67 -10.12
C GLU A 135 6.69 -9.45 -9.50
N GLY A 136 5.46 -9.18 -9.94
CA GLY A 136 4.26 -9.90 -9.52
C GLY A 136 3.59 -9.36 -8.25
N PHE A 137 4.02 -8.22 -7.72
CA PHE A 137 3.32 -7.56 -6.61
C PHE A 137 2.16 -6.72 -7.12
N LEU A 138 0.99 -6.84 -6.50
CA LEU A 138 -0.15 -5.99 -6.81
C LEU A 138 -0.19 -4.81 -5.84
N CYS A 139 0.48 -3.72 -6.22
CA CYS A 139 0.62 -2.55 -5.33
C CYS A 139 -0.74 -1.96 -4.93
N GLY A 140 -0.86 -1.63 -3.65
CA GLY A 140 -2.00 -0.91 -3.07
C GLY A 140 -1.55 0.21 -2.14
N ILE A 141 -2.39 1.26 -2.03
CA ILE A 141 -2.19 2.39 -1.13
C ILE A 141 -3.39 2.48 -0.19
N THR A 142 -3.17 2.22 1.10
CA THR A 142 -4.22 2.29 2.13
C THR A 142 -4.39 3.70 2.66
N SER A 143 -3.31 4.47 2.78
CA SER A 143 -3.37 5.87 3.19
C SER A 143 -2.40 6.72 2.38
N PRO A 144 -2.89 7.55 1.42
CA PRO A 144 -2.05 8.48 0.70
C PRO A 144 -1.89 9.77 1.53
N PHE A 145 -2.42 10.90 1.08
CA PHE A 145 -2.47 12.14 1.84
C PHE A 145 -3.41 12.06 3.06
N ARG A 146 -2.99 12.65 4.19
CA ARG A 146 -3.82 12.87 5.38
C ARG A 146 -3.57 14.26 5.95
N ASP A 147 -4.60 15.10 5.96
CA ASP A 147 -4.57 16.39 6.67
C ASP A 147 -4.87 16.25 8.16
N ASP A 148 -4.79 17.36 8.90
CA ASP A 148 -4.99 17.38 10.35
C ASP A 148 -6.36 16.85 10.79
N TYR A 149 -7.40 17.12 9.99
CA TYR A 149 -8.74 16.61 10.24
C TYR A 149 -8.77 15.09 10.09
N ARG A 150 -8.27 14.57 8.97
CA ARG A 150 -8.23 13.13 8.69
C ARG A 150 -7.36 12.37 9.68
N GLN A 151 -6.31 13.02 10.20
CA GLN A 151 -5.49 12.52 11.28
C GLN A 151 -6.28 12.46 12.61
N LYS A 152 -7.06 13.50 12.92
CA LYS A 152 -7.89 13.57 14.15
C LYS A 152 -8.92 12.45 14.24
N ILE A 153 -9.50 12.03 13.10
CA ILE A 153 -10.46 10.93 13.02
C ILE A 153 -9.80 9.56 12.77
N SER A 154 -8.47 9.49 12.75
CA SER A 154 -7.74 8.21 12.76
C SER A 154 -7.75 7.60 14.16
N GLU A 155 -7.74 6.27 14.23
CA GLU A 155 -7.76 5.49 15.47
C GLU A 155 -6.57 4.53 15.45
N GLY A 156 -6.11 4.08 16.63
CA GLY A 156 -4.94 3.19 16.74
C GLY A 156 -3.61 3.94 16.73
N PHE A 157 -2.56 3.30 16.18
CA PHE A 157 -1.24 3.91 16.07
C PHE A 157 -1.29 5.12 15.11
N ARG A 158 -1.06 6.31 15.65
CA ARG A 158 -1.17 7.56 14.88
C ARG A 158 -0.23 8.64 15.42
N ALA A 159 0.25 9.50 14.54
CA ALA A 159 0.91 10.75 14.92
C ALA A 159 -0.09 11.73 15.60
N GLY A 160 0.45 12.71 16.32
CA GLY A 160 -0.36 13.85 16.80
C GLY A 160 -1.06 14.57 15.65
N ASN A 161 -2.17 15.24 15.93
CA ASN A 161 -3.14 15.71 14.91
C ASN A 161 -2.50 16.44 13.71
N CYS A 162 -1.55 17.34 13.92
CA CYS A 162 -0.87 18.05 12.83
C CYS A 162 0.52 17.51 12.47
N ASN A 163 0.99 16.45 13.15
CA ASN A 163 2.40 16.04 13.09
C ASN A 163 2.66 14.84 12.17
N SER A 164 1.72 14.52 11.26
CA SER A 164 1.81 13.38 10.34
C SER A 164 2.62 13.73 9.08
N TYR A 165 3.53 12.85 8.65
CA TYR A 165 4.23 13.01 7.38
C TYR A 165 3.32 12.83 6.16
N HIS A 166 2.13 12.26 6.30
CA HIS A 166 1.18 12.12 5.20
C HIS A 166 0.61 13.47 4.73
N GLY A 167 0.75 14.54 5.51
CA GLY A 167 0.18 15.84 5.18
C GLY A 167 -0.23 16.73 6.36
N GLY A 168 0.27 16.43 7.57
CA GLY A 168 -0.04 17.23 8.75
C GLY A 168 0.65 18.58 8.73
N SER A 169 -0.07 19.64 9.10
CA SER A 169 0.38 21.04 8.94
C SER A 169 1.59 21.45 9.78
N CYS A 170 1.90 20.72 10.86
CA CYS A 170 3.09 20.97 11.69
C CYS A 170 4.32 20.21 11.20
N ARG A 171 4.12 19.08 10.52
CA ARG A 171 5.22 18.22 10.06
C ARG A 171 5.59 18.47 8.60
N THR A 172 4.60 18.82 7.79
CA THR A 172 4.74 19.20 6.38
C THR A 172 4.10 20.58 6.19
N LYS A 173 4.04 21.08 4.94
CA LYS A 173 3.30 22.30 4.61
C LYS A 173 1.79 22.08 4.43
N GLY A 174 1.26 20.91 4.79
CA GLY A 174 -0.13 20.54 4.60
C GLY A 174 -0.42 19.98 3.19
N TRP A 175 -1.57 20.34 2.64
CA TRP A 175 -2.02 19.85 1.32
C TRP A 175 -1.01 20.19 0.21
N GLY A 176 -0.68 19.20 -0.61
CA GLY A 176 0.32 19.29 -1.69
C GLY A 176 1.75 18.99 -1.23
N ASP A 177 1.97 18.80 0.07
CA ASP A 177 3.26 18.45 0.66
C ASP A 177 3.16 17.19 1.54
N GLY A 178 2.29 16.23 1.17
CA GLY A 178 2.28 14.89 1.76
C GLY A 178 3.55 14.11 1.40
N ARG A 179 4.31 13.68 2.42
CA ARG A 179 5.62 13.03 2.30
C ARG A 179 5.63 11.59 2.81
N ALA A 180 4.48 10.97 2.98
CA ALA A 180 4.36 9.56 3.33
C ALA A 180 3.11 8.94 2.73
N VAL A 181 3.17 7.63 2.48
CA VAL A 181 2.01 6.81 2.10
C VAL A 181 2.13 5.44 2.77
N ASP A 182 1.00 4.78 3.00
CA ASP A 182 0.94 3.42 3.51
C ASP A 182 0.71 2.45 2.34
N MET A 183 1.67 1.55 2.09
CA MET A 183 1.65 0.60 0.97
C MET A 183 1.42 -0.84 1.41
N VAL A 184 0.61 -1.55 0.63
CA VAL A 184 0.24 -2.96 0.84
C VAL A 184 0.28 -3.74 -0.47
N ASN A 185 0.35 -5.05 -0.38
CA ASN A 185 0.15 -5.97 -1.50
C ASN A 185 -1.31 -6.41 -1.49
N ILE A 186 -2.05 -6.00 -2.51
CA ILE A 186 -3.47 -6.31 -2.62
C ILE A 186 -3.63 -7.81 -2.77
N SER A 187 -4.44 -8.37 -1.88
CA SER A 187 -4.81 -9.78 -1.90
C SER A 187 -6.25 -9.93 -2.39
N SER A 188 -6.65 -11.15 -2.78
CA SER A 188 -8.03 -11.42 -3.15
C SER A 188 -9.00 -11.14 -1.99
N ILE A 189 -10.28 -10.97 -2.32
CA ILE A 189 -11.36 -10.85 -1.31
C ILE A 189 -11.43 -12.08 -0.39
N THR A 190 -11.08 -13.25 -0.92
CA THR A 190 -11.08 -14.54 -0.22
C THR A 190 -9.80 -14.81 0.57
N ALA A 191 -8.77 -13.95 0.46
CA ALA A 191 -7.51 -14.17 1.15
C ALA A 191 -7.70 -14.07 2.66
N THR A 192 -7.25 -15.08 3.38
CA THR A 192 -7.23 -15.12 4.84
C THR A 192 -6.33 -14.04 5.42
N LYS A 193 -6.53 -13.66 6.68
CA LYS A 193 -5.65 -12.72 7.39
C LYS A 193 -4.17 -13.12 7.27
N LYS A 194 -3.87 -14.41 7.45
CA LYS A 194 -2.51 -14.95 7.39
C LYS A 194 -1.88 -14.73 6.01
N GLU A 195 -2.62 -14.96 4.93
CA GLU A 195 -2.14 -14.72 3.58
C GLU A 195 -1.92 -13.23 3.31
N ARG A 196 -2.86 -12.36 3.72
CA ARG A 196 -2.71 -10.91 3.58
C ARG A 196 -1.44 -10.40 4.29
N VAL A 197 -1.22 -10.84 5.53
CA VAL A 197 -0.02 -10.51 6.30
C VAL A 197 1.24 -11.03 5.61
N ALA A 198 1.25 -12.29 5.18
CA ALA A 198 2.41 -12.88 4.51
C ALA A 198 2.75 -12.17 3.18
N ASN A 199 1.74 -11.81 2.38
CA ASN A 199 1.92 -11.09 1.12
C ASN A 199 2.45 -9.66 1.33
N ASN A 200 1.99 -8.99 2.39
CA ASN A 200 2.48 -7.67 2.79
C ASN A 200 3.93 -7.72 3.27
N ILE A 201 4.31 -8.71 4.09
CA ILE A 201 5.70 -8.88 4.55
C ILE A 201 6.66 -9.03 3.36
N LYS A 202 6.28 -9.84 2.35
CA LYS A 202 7.09 -10.00 1.13
C LYS A 202 7.25 -8.68 0.36
N LEU A 203 6.18 -7.91 0.24
CA LEU A 203 6.22 -6.60 -0.41
C LEU A 203 7.15 -5.65 0.33
N TRP A 204 7.01 -5.55 1.66
CA TRP A 204 7.80 -4.61 2.44
C TRP A 204 9.28 -4.94 2.46
N ALA A 205 9.63 -6.23 2.56
CA ALA A 205 11.00 -6.68 2.38
C ALA A 205 11.54 -6.28 1.00
N ARG A 206 10.74 -6.42 -0.05
CA ARG A 206 11.15 -6.00 -1.40
C ARG A 206 11.31 -4.49 -1.53
N ILE A 207 10.46 -3.69 -0.89
CA ILE A 207 10.59 -2.23 -0.85
C ILE A 207 11.92 -1.84 -0.18
N ASP A 208 12.30 -2.50 0.91
CA ASP A 208 13.56 -2.22 1.60
C ASP A 208 14.79 -2.51 0.71
N GLU A 209 14.74 -3.60 -0.08
CA GLU A 209 15.80 -3.91 -1.06
C GLU A 209 15.91 -2.86 -2.17
N LEU A 210 14.77 -2.29 -2.58
CA LEU A 210 14.67 -1.27 -3.63
C LEU A 210 14.89 0.16 -3.12
N GLU A 211 15.14 0.34 -1.82
CA GLU A 211 15.16 1.64 -1.16
C GLU A 211 16.08 2.65 -1.87
N LYS A 212 17.31 2.24 -2.20
CA LYS A 212 18.32 3.12 -2.79
C LYS A 212 17.98 3.49 -4.23
N GLU A 213 17.37 2.57 -4.98
CA GLU A 213 17.02 2.77 -6.39
C GLU A 213 15.91 3.82 -6.56
N PHE A 214 14.89 3.76 -5.69
CA PHE A 214 13.74 4.68 -5.76
C PHE A 214 13.80 5.82 -4.74
N LEU A 215 14.79 5.79 -3.84
CA LEU A 215 14.97 6.75 -2.75
C LEU A 215 13.68 6.88 -1.92
N ILE A 216 13.15 5.73 -1.53
CA ILE A 216 11.95 5.54 -0.70
C ILE A 216 12.32 4.52 0.38
N TYR A 217 12.03 4.80 1.65
CA TYR A 217 12.34 3.88 2.74
C TYR A 217 11.21 3.75 3.74
N ARG A 218 11.24 2.68 4.54
CA ARG A 218 10.36 2.48 5.70
C ARG A 218 11.05 3.00 6.96
N PRO A 219 10.59 4.13 7.55
CA PRO A 219 11.25 4.74 8.70
C PRO A 219 11.02 3.97 10.00
N MET A 220 9.98 3.14 10.05
CA MET A 220 9.52 2.46 11.27
C MET A 220 9.06 1.03 10.96
N PRO A 221 9.92 0.19 10.37
CA PRO A 221 9.52 -1.10 9.81
C PRO A 221 8.88 -2.06 10.82
N ASP A 222 9.16 -1.91 12.12
CA ASP A 222 8.59 -2.77 13.18
C ASP A 222 7.25 -2.26 13.73
N ARG A 223 7.02 -0.94 13.73
CA ARG A 223 5.84 -0.31 14.34
C ARG A 223 4.76 0.03 13.32
N ASP A 224 5.19 0.45 12.14
CA ASP A 224 4.32 0.82 11.03
C ASP A 224 4.96 0.33 9.73
N PRO A 225 4.86 -0.98 9.46
CA PRO A 225 5.57 -1.60 8.36
C PRO A 225 5.07 -1.16 6.98
N MET A 226 3.89 -0.55 6.89
CA MET A 226 3.26 -0.12 5.65
C MET A 226 3.76 1.27 5.24
N HIS A 227 4.12 2.08 6.23
CA HIS A 227 4.53 3.48 6.07
C HIS A 227 5.84 3.57 5.30
N ILE A 228 5.79 4.23 4.16
CA ILE A 228 6.96 4.59 3.36
C ILE A 228 7.05 6.10 3.19
N GLN A 229 8.27 6.61 3.06
CA GLN A 229 8.53 8.02 2.81
C GLN A 229 9.78 8.25 1.94
N PRO A 230 9.93 9.41 1.30
CA PRO A 230 11.13 9.77 0.57
C PRO A 230 12.38 9.68 1.44
N ARG A 231 13.44 9.06 0.93
CA ARG A 231 14.77 9.14 1.50
C ARG A 231 15.44 10.45 1.09
N GLY A 232 16.00 11.16 2.08
CA GLY A 232 16.59 12.48 1.90
C GLY A 232 15.56 13.61 1.78
N THR A 233 16.04 14.85 1.61
CA THR A 233 15.17 16.01 1.35
C THR A 233 14.58 15.93 -0.04
N LEU A 234 13.27 16.17 -0.19
CA LEU A 234 12.61 16.18 -1.49
C LEU A 234 13.20 17.24 -2.45
N GLU A 235 13.81 18.28 -1.89
CA GLU A 235 14.48 19.36 -2.60
C GLU A 235 15.81 18.89 -3.25
N ALA A 236 16.69 18.21 -2.49
CA ALA A 236 17.89 17.59 -3.08
C ALA A 236 17.56 16.55 -4.15
N VAL A 237 16.42 15.88 -3.99
CA VAL A 237 15.91 14.92 -4.95
C VAL A 237 15.40 15.57 -6.23
N ALA A 238 14.67 16.69 -6.11
CA ALA A 238 14.21 17.43 -7.26
C ALA A 238 15.39 17.94 -8.10
N GLY A 239 16.48 18.35 -7.45
CA GLY A 239 17.74 18.70 -8.10
C GLY A 239 18.31 17.57 -8.97
N LEU A 240 18.33 16.33 -8.45
CA LEU A 240 18.76 15.15 -9.23
C LEU A 240 17.88 14.91 -10.48
N ARG A 241 16.58 15.21 -10.39
CA ARG A 241 15.67 15.13 -11.55
C ARG A 241 16.02 16.17 -12.60
N GLU A 242 16.24 17.42 -12.21
CA GLU A 242 16.63 18.48 -13.15
C GLU A 242 17.96 18.15 -13.84
N GLU A 243 18.92 17.62 -13.10
CA GLU A 243 20.21 17.16 -13.64
C GLU A 243 20.02 16.00 -14.63
N MET A 244 19.22 14.99 -14.29
CA MET A 244 18.91 13.87 -15.19
C MET A 244 18.13 14.31 -16.45
N GLN A 245 17.18 15.24 -16.33
CA GLN A 245 16.44 15.76 -17.47
C GLN A 245 17.37 16.55 -18.40
N LYS A 246 18.26 17.37 -17.83
CA LYS A 246 19.31 18.07 -18.59
C LYS A 246 20.25 17.09 -19.29
N SER A 247 20.66 16.00 -18.64
CA SER A 247 21.55 15.02 -19.26
C SER A 247 20.89 14.28 -20.42
N VAL A 248 19.62 13.88 -20.27
CA VAL A 248 18.83 13.25 -21.35
C VAL A 248 18.61 14.19 -22.53
N GLU A 249 18.37 15.48 -22.27
CA GLU A 249 18.22 16.48 -23.33
C GLU A 249 19.54 16.72 -24.09
N VAL A 250 20.68 16.74 -23.37
CA VAL A 250 22.02 16.82 -23.98
C VAL A 250 22.31 15.60 -24.83
N GLU A 251 21.90 14.40 -24.40
CA GLU A 251 22.11 13.16 -25.13
C GLU A 251 21.28 13.09 -26.42
N LYS A 252 19.99 13.47 -26.37
CA LYS A 252 19.13 13.63 -27.56
C LYS A 252 19.72 14.63 -28.57
N ARG A 253 20.24 15.77 -28.11
CA ARG A 253 20.90 16.75 -28.99
C ARG A 253 22.16 16.19 -29.65
N LYS A 254 22.91 15.30 -28.98
CA LYS A 254 24.08 14.63 -29.57
C LYS A 254 23.67 13.60 -30.63
N GLU A 255 22.59 12.86 -30.40
CA GLU A 255 22.04 11.92 -31.39
C GLU A 255 21.56 12.65 -32.65
N ASP A 256 20.84 13.75 -32.52
CA ASP A 256 20.35 14.59 -33.63
C ASP A 256 21.50 15.18 -34.47
N VAL A 257 22.60 15.59 -33.82
CA VAL A 257 23.80 16.09 -34.49
C VAL A 257 24.55 14.95 -35.22
N SER A 258 24.55 13.74 -34.66
CA SER A 258 25.19 12.57 -35.28
C SER A 258 24.40 12.01 -36.48
N GLY A 259 23.08 12.23 -36.52
CA GLY A 259 22.19 11.79 -37.61
C GLY A 259 22.33 12.56 -38.93
N HIS A 260 22.88 13.78 -38.91
CA HIS A 260 22.99 14.65 -40.10
C HIS A 260 24.22 14.39 -40.99
N GLY A 261 25.07 13.39 -40.66
CA GLY A 261 26.37 13.17 -41.32
C GLY A 261 26.42 12.24 -42.54
N LYS A 262 25.32 11.62 -42.98
CA LYS A 262 25.34 10.64 -44.10
C LYS A 262 24.61 11.11 -45.37
N LYS A 263 25.02 12.22 -45.97
CA LYS A 263 24.71 12.49 -47.40
C LYS A 263 25.77 11.82 -48.29
N LYS A 264 25.37 10.73 -48.96
CA LYS A 264 26.15 10.02 -49.98
C LYS A 264 26.63 11.01 -51.06
N ARG A 265 27.94 11.20 -51.19
CA ARG A 265 28.55 11.89 -52.34
C ARG A 265 28.40 11.01 -53.59
N HIS A 266 27.51 11.39 -54.50
CA HIS A 266 27.46 10.83 -55.85
C HIS A 266 28.58 11.45 -56.70
N ILE A 267 29.55 10.62 -57.10
CA ILE A 267 30.61 10.97 -58.05
C ILE A 267 30.02 10.94 -59.46
N LYS A 268 29.83 12.12 -60.08
CA LYS A 268 29.50 12.23 -61.52
C LYS A 268 30.75 11.97 -62.36
N LYS A 269 30.81 10.82 -63.05
CA LYS A 269 31.76 10.58 -64.15
C LYS A 269 31.39 11.48 -65.34
N LYS A 270 32.31 12.34 -65.77
CA LYS A 270 32.22 13.10 -67.03
C LYS A 270 32.62 12.18 -68.19
N THR A 271 31.69 11.86 -69.07
CA THR A 271 31.98 11.25 -70.37
C THR A 271 32.27 12.35 -71.39
N LYS A 272 33.44 12.26 -72.02
CA LYS A 272 33.96 13.13 -73.08
C LYS A 272 33.46 12.58 -74.41
N LYS A 273 32.77 13.37 -75.22
CA LYS A 273 32.50 13.05 -76.64
C LYS A 273 33.29 14.02 -77.52
N ARG A 274 34.08 13.43 -78.42
CA ARG A 274 34.58 14.02 -79.66
C ARG A 274 33.49 13.88 -80.71
#